data_AF-A0A2V9AKF2-F1
#
_entry.id   AF-A0A2V9AKF2-F1
#
_cell.length_a   1.000
_cell.length_b   1.000
_cell.length_c   1.000
_cell.angle_alpha   90.00
_cell.angle_beta   90.00
_cell.angle_gamma   90.00
#
_symmetry.space_group_name_H-M   'P 1'
#
loop_
_entity.id
_entity.type
_entity.pdbx_description
1 polymer ?
#
loop_
_entity_poly.entity_id
_entity_poly.type
_entity_poly.pdbx_seq_one_letter_code
_entity_poly.pdbx_strand_id
1 'polypeptide(L)'
;MREKRPLRGPRPDPAGPTLKNYITPAGLQRLKDEHVFLLRRERPAVVEVVAWAASNGDRSENADYLYGKRRLGQIDSRIRFLTKRIDAAVVTDPAAARQGSAATRIFFGATVTYKDAAGLEHVVSIVGIDEVDLDRGYISWRSPLANALMKASPGDRVDLRAPAKTERLEIIEVEYAPIPMDPFREPLGAQSTPKVERS
;
A
#
# COMPACT_ATOMS: atom_id res chain seq x y z
N MET A 1 -50.91 14.90 17.61
CA MET A 1 -49.94 13.78 17.56
C MET A 1 -48.87 14.12 16.53
N ARG A 2 -47.61 14.34 16.96
CA ARG A 2 -46.47 14.48 16.04
C ARG A 2 -45.54 13.30 16.27
N GLU A 3 -45.47 12.42 15.29
CA GLU A 3 -44.71 11.18 15.32
C GLU A 3 -43.22 11.50 15.13
N LYS A 4 -42.39 11.16 16.12
CA LYS A 4 -40.94 11.38 16.08
C LYS A 4 -40.32 10.36 15.11
N ARG A 5 -39.81 10.83 13.97
CA ARG A 5 -38.90 10.07 13.10
C ARG A 5 -37.64 9.69 13.88
N PRO A 6 -37.21 8.42 13.91
CA PRO A 6 -35.92 8.07 14.52
C PRO A 6 -34.77 8.58 13.64
N LEU A 7 -33.73 9.10 14.28
CA LEU A 7 -32.48 9.51 13.65
C LEU A 7 -31.84 8.27 13.02
N ARG A 8 -31.71 8.28 11.68
CA ARG A 8 -30.98 7.26 10.94
C ARG A 8 -29.51 7.38 11.35
N GLY A 9 -28.98 6.38 12.05
CA GLY A 9 -27.54 6.26 12.33
C GLY A 9 -26.72 6.28 11.03
N PRO A 10 -25.41 6.56 11.11
CA PRO A 10 -24.54 6.55 9.94
C PRO A 10 -24.68 5.19 9.24
N ARG A 11 -25.00 5.21 7.95
CA ARG A 11 -25.03 3.98 7.14
C ARG A 11 -23.61 3.40 7.17
N PRO A 12 -23.43 2.09 7.41
CA PRO A 12 -22.15 1.48 7.08
C PRO A 12 -21.89 1.72 5.60
N ASP A 13 -20.69 2.19 5.26
CA ASP A 13 -20.27 2.33 3.87
C ASP A 13 -20.60 1.01 3.13
N PRO A 14 -21.24 1.05 1.96
CA PRO A 14 -21.46 -0.16 1.21
C PRO A 14 -20.09 -0.72 0.90
N ALA A 15 -19.76 -1.86 1.50
CA ALA A 15 -18.65 -2.68 1.09
C ALA A 15 -18.86 -2.93 -0.41
N GLY A 16 -18.15 -2.16 -1.24
CA GLY A 16 -17.93 -2.50 -2.63
C GLY A 16 -17.39 -3.94 -2.70
N PRO A 17 -17.48 -4.60 -3.86
CA PRO A 17 -17.08 -5.99 -4.01
C PRO A 17 -15.72 -6.16 -3.33
N THR A 18 -15.59 -7.12 -2.41
CA THR A 18 -14.37 -7.43 -1.67
C THR A 18 -13.22 -7.49 -2.67
N LEU A 19 -12.55 -6.35 -2.84
CA LEU A 19 -11.66 -6.12 -3.97
C LEU A 19 -10.43 -6.94 -3.66
N LYS A 20 -10.21 -8.01 -4.43
CA LYS A 20 -9.02 -8.86 -4.31
C LYS A 20 -7.79 -7.96 -4.32
N ASN A 21 -7.11 -7.85 -3.18
CA ASN A 21 -5.93 -7.02 -3.03
C ASN A 21 -4.72 -7.85 -3.41
N TYR A 22 -4.41 -7.92 -4.71
CA TYR A 22 -3.18 -8.57 -5.15
C TYR A 22 -1.97 -7.84 -4.58
N ILE A 23 -1.05 -8.61 -4.02
CA ILE A 23 0.17 -8.10 -3.40
C ILE A 23 1.32 -9.09 -3.64
N THR A 24 2.54 -8.60 -3.80
CA THR A 24 3.71 -9.49 -3.85
C THR A 24 4.04 -10.02 -2.45
N PRO A 25 4.77 -11.15 -2.33
CA PRO A 25 5.24 -11.64 -1.04
C PRO A 25 6.04 -10.60 -0.25
N ALA A 26 6.90 -9.84 -0.95
CA ALA A 26 7.74 -8.81 -0.34
C ALA A 26 6.92 -7.62 0.19
N GLY A 27 5.91 -7.17 -0.56
CA GLY A 27 4.99 -6.13 -0.10
C GLY A 27 4.16 -6.56 1.09
N LEU A 28 3.65 -7.81 1.11
CA LEU A 28 2.92 -8.33 2.26
C LEU A 28 3.81 -8.39 3.50
N GLN A 29 5.06 -8.82 3.35
CA GLN A 29 6.00 -8.87 4.47
C GLN A 29 6.23 -7.48 5.05
N ARG A 30 6.45 -6.47 4.20
CA ARG A 30 6.57 -5.06 4.63
C ARG A 30 5.35 -4.58 5.43
N LEU A 31 4.12 -4.89 4.99
CA LEU A 31 2.90 -4.53 5.72
C LEU A 31 2.79 -5.24 7.07
N LYS A 32 3.21 -6.51 7.15
CA LYS A 32 3.25 -7.27 8.40
C LYS A 32 4.29 -6.70 9.37
N ASP A 33 5.46 -6.34 8.88
CA ASP A 33 6.53 -5.76 9.68
C ASP A 33 6.10 -4.41 10.28
N GLU A 34 5.49 -3.55 9.47
CA GLU A 34 4.90 -2.28 9.95
C GLU A 34 3.82 -2.54 11.01
N HIS A 35 2.91 -3.48 10.76
CA HIS A 35 1.84 -3.82 11.70
C HIS A 35 2.38 -4.33 13.04
N VAL A 36 3.40 -5.20 13.01
CA VAL A 36 4.07 -5.72 14.21
C VAL A 36 4.78 -4.60 14.96
N PHE A 37 5.49 -3.72 14.26
CA PHE A 37 6.14 -2.56 14.85
C PHE A 37 5.15 -1.65 15.58
N LEU A 38 4.05 -1.28 14.92
CA LEU A 38 3.02 -0.42 15.50
C LEU A 38 2.40 -1.05 16.76
N LEU A 39 2.10 -2.35 16.73
CA LEU A 39 1.49 -3.05 17.85
C LEU A 39 2.44 -3.27 19.03
N ARG A 40 3.68 -3.67 18.76
CA ARG A 40 4.62 -4.14 19.80
C ARG A 40 5.57 -3.06 20.30
N ARG A 41 5.83 -2.02 19.51
CA ARG A 41 6.79 -0.97 19.86
C ARG A 41 6.14 0.38 20.00
N GLU A 42 5.56 0.89 18.92
CA GLU A 42 5.15 2.31 18.90
C GLU A 42 3.91 2.58 19.76
N ARG A 43 2.87 1.73 19.66
CA ARG A 43 1.64 1.91 20.43
C ARG A 43 1.89 1.86 21.95
N PRO A 44 2.63 0.86 22.51
CA PRO A 44 2.95 0.87 23.93
C PRO A 44 3.73 2.11 24.37
N ALA A 45 4.74 2.53 23.60
CA ALA A 45 5.54 3.71 23.94
C ALA A 45 4.69 4.99 24.01
N VAL A 46 3.78 5.20 23.05
CA VAL A 46 2.88 6.36 23.05
C VAL A 46 1.89 6.30 24.21
N VAL A 47 1.41 5.11 24.58
CA VAL A 47 0.51 4.93 25.75
C VAL A 47 1.23 5.30 27.04
N GLU A 48 2.49 4.91 27.21
CA GLU A 48 3.29 5.30 28.38
C GLU A 48 3.47 6.82 28.47
N VAL A 49 3.81 7.47 27.35
CA VAL A 49 3.95 8.93 27.29
C VAL A 49 2.64 9.64 27.62
N VAL A 50 1.51 9.17 27.07
CA VAL A 50 0.19 9.73 27.38
C VAL A 50 -0.18 9.54 28.85
N ALA A 51 0.10 8.37 29.42
CA ALA A 51 -0.18 8.07 30.83
C ALA A 51 0.65 8.95 31.77
N TRP A 52 1.95 9.11 31.47
CA TRP A 52 2.84 10.00 32.21
C TRP A 52 2.39 11.46 32.14
N ALA A 53 2.08 11.96 30.93
CA ALA A 53 1.61 13.32 30.73
C ALA A 53 0.27 13.58 31.46
N ALA A 54 -0.60 12.57 31.52
CA ALA A 54 -1.85 12.63 32.26
C ALA A 54 -1.68 12.63 33.79
N SER A 55 -0.53 12.20 34.31
CA SER A 55 -0.19 12.24 35.74
C SER A 55 0.47 13.53 36.21
N ASN A 56 1.04 14.32 35.29
CA ASN A 56 1.89 15.48 35.59
C ASN A 56 1.20 16.86 35.45
N GLY A 57 -0.12 16.94 35.23
CA GLY A 57 -0.81 18.23 35.19
C GLY A 57 -2.22 18.20 34.61
N ASP A 58 -2.75 19.39 34.32
CA ASP A 58 -4.03 19.58 33.64
C ASP A 58 -3.96 19.07 32.19
N ARG A 59 -4.82 18.11 31.89
CA ARG A 59 -4.91 17.43 30.59
C ARG A 59 -5.33 18.37 29.45
N SER A 60 -5.94 19.52 29.78
CA SER A 60 -6.44 20.46 28.77
C SER A 60 -5.36 21.37 28.19
N GLU A 61 -4.27 21.63 28.93
CA GLU A 61 -3.17 22.51 28.51
C GLU A 61 -1.85 21.76 28.21
N ASN A 62 -1.73 20.50 28.63
CA ASN A 62 -0.52 19.72 28.41
C ASN A 62 -0.35 19.32 26.93
N ALA A 63 0.63 19.96 26.26
CA ALA A 63 0.96 19.72 24.85
C ALA A 63 1.35 18.25 24.56
N ASP A 64 2.09 17.60 25.46
CA ASP A 64 2.52 16.21 25.31
C ASP A 64 1.34 15.24 25.36
N TYR A 65 0.37 15.52 26.25
CA TYR A 65 -0.87 14.73 26.31
C TYR A 65 -1.72 14.89 25.05
N LEU A 66 -1.92 16.12 24.57
CA LEU A 66 -2.69 16.37 23.35
C LEU A 66 -2.02 15.74 22.11
N TYR A 67 -0.70 15.85 21.99
CA TYR A 67 0.06 15.23 20.92
C TYR A 67 -0.01 13.69 21.00
N GLY A 68 0.28 13.11 22.17
CA GLY A 68 0.26 11.66 22.37
C GLY A 68 -1.11 11.05 22.08
N LYS A 69 -2.21 11.71 22.50
CA LYS A 69 -3.57 11.26 22.19
C LYS A 69 -3.87 11.28 20.69
N ARG A 70 -3.44 12.32 19.97
CA ARG A 70 -3.56 12.37 18.50
C ARG A 70 -2.73 11.27 17.84
N ARG A 71 -1.49 11.06 18.29
CA ARG A 71 -0.59 10.02 17.75
C ARG A 71 -1.16 8.62 17.98
N LEU A 72 -1.71 8.34 19.17
CA LEU A 72 -2.37 7.07 19.46
C LEU A 72 -3.54 6.80 18.50
N GLY A 73 -4.36 7.82 18.22
CA GLY A 73 -5.46 7.72 17.24
C GLY A 73 -4.97 7.45 15.81
N GLN A 74 -3.84 8.05 15.41
CA GLN A 74 -3.21 7.77 14.12
C GLN A 74 -2.70 6.33 14.04
N ILE A 75 -2.02 5.86 15.09
CA ILE A 75 -1.51 4.48 15.19
C ILE A 75 -2.65 3.47 15.13
N ASP A 76 -3.70 3.63 15.95
CA ASP A 76 -4.84 2.71 15.97
C ASP A 76 -5.57 2.69 14.60
N SER A 77 -5.65 3.84 13.92
CA SER A 77 -6.22 3.92 12.58
C SER A 77 -5.35 3.23 11.54
N ARG A 78 -4.02 3.37 11.63
CA ARG A 78 -3.06 2.69 10.75
C ARG A 78 -3.07 1.19 10.96
N ILE A 79 -3.11 0.71 12.21
CA ILE A 79 -3.24 -0.72 12.54
C ILE A 79 -4.51 -1.27 11.89
N ARG A 80 -5.69 -0.66 12.11
CA ARG A 80 -6.94 -1.11 11.49
C ARG A 80 -6.87 -1.15 9.96
N PHE A 81 -6.22 -0.17 9.35
CA PHE A 81 -6.00 -0.15 7.90
C PHE A 81 -5.15 -1.35 7.47
N LEU A 82 -3.99 -1.56 8.10
CA LEU A 82 -3.07 -2.65 7.79
C LEU A 82 -3.73 -4.02 7.99
N THR A 83 -4.46 -4.23 9.09
CA THR A 83 -5.21 -5.47 9.34
C THR A 83 -6.16 -5.79 8.18
N LYS A 84 -6.98 -4.82 7.75
CA LYS A 84 -7.89 -5.01 6.61
C LYS A 84 -7.17 -5.34 5.31
N ARG A 85 -6.01 -4.72 5.05
CA ARG A 85 -5.21 -4.98 3.83
C ARG A 85 -4.56 -6.34 3.84
N ILE A 86 -4.03 -6.76 4.99
CA ILE A 86 -3.41 -8.07 5.21
C ILE A 86 -4.48 -9.17 5.08
N ASP A 87 -5.65 -8.99 5.69
CA ASP A 87 -6.75 -9.98 5.63
C ASP A 87 -7.32 -10.13 4.21
N ALA A 88 -7.36 -9.05 3.44
CA ALA A 88 -7.84 -9.04 2.05
C ALA A 88 -6.74 -9.39 1.02
N ALA A 89 -5.51 -9.65 1.47
CA ALA A 89 -4.37 -9.86 0.59
C ALA A 89 -4.45 -11.18 -0.18
N VAL A 90 -4.29 -11.09 -1.50
CA VAL A 90 -4.11 -12.25 -2.39
C VAL A 90 -2.66 -12.24 -2.84
N VAL A 91 -1.84 -13.04 -2.16
CA VAL A 91 -0.40 -13.13 -2.47
C VAL A 91 -0.20 -13.75 -3.83
N THR A 92 0.48 -13.03 -4.72
CA THR A 92 0.87 -13.54 -6.04
C THR A 92 2.37 -13.38 -6.17
N ASP A 93 3.08 -14.50 -6.31
CA ASP A 93 4.54 -14.51 -6.47
C ASP A 93 4.91 -14.22 -7.94
N PRO A 94 5.63 -13.10 -8.22
CA PRO A 94 6.18 -12.82 -9.53
C PRO A 94 7.11 -13.92 -10.05
N ALA A 95 7.90 -14.53 -9.17
CA ALA A 95 8.96 -15.49 -9.53
C ALA A 95 8.46 -16.93 -9.71
N ALA A 96 7.19 -17.20 -9.38
CA ALA A 96 6.61 -18.52 -9.58
C ALA A 96 6.57 -18.88 -11.08
N ALA A 97 7.03 -20.09 -11.41
CA ALA A 97 7.08 -20.58 -12.78
C ALA A 97 5.68 -20.58 -13.41
N ARG A 98 5.53 -19.84 -14.52
CA ARG A 98 4.30 -19.83 -15.33
C ARG A 98 4.47 -20.75 -16.54
N GLN A 99 3.44 -21.53 -16.86
CA GLN A 99 3.44 -22.45 -18.00
C GLN A 99 2.59 -21.92 -19.15
N GLY A 100 2.97 -22.27 -20.38
CA GLY A 100 2.21 -21.96 -21.60
C GLY A 100 2.10 -20.46 -21.91
N SER A 101 0.96 -20.02 -22.44
CA SER A 101 0.72 -18.63 -22.84
C SER A 101 0.72 -17.63 -21.67
N ALA A 102 0.71 -18.11 -20.42
CA ALA A 102 0.84 -17.27 -19.24
C ALA A 102 2.30 -16.86 -18.94
N ALA A 103 3.29 -17.53 -19.55
CA ALA A 103 4.69 -17.16 -19.41
C ALA A 103 5.03 -15.88 -20.21
N THR A 104 4.34 -15.67 -21.34
CA THR A 104 4.67 -14.61 -22.31
C THR A 104 3.72 -13.41 -22.23
N ARG A 105 2.57 -13.56 -21.57
CA ARG A 105 1.56 -12.49 -21.43
C ARG A 105 1.79 -11.68 -20.16
N ILE A 106 1.44 -10.41 -20.23
CA ILE A 106 1.52 -9.48 -19.10
C ILE A 106 0.38 -9.73 -18.11
N PHE A 107 0.74 -10.02 -16.86
CA PHE A 107 -0.16 -10.18 -15.71
C PHE A 107 0.40 -9.45 -14.47
N PHE A 108 -0.27 -9.59 -13.32
CA PHE A 108 0.25 -9.11 -12.05
C PHE A 108 1.63 -9.71 -11.75
N GLY A 109 2.56 -8.88 -11.29
CA GLY A 109 3.94 -9.24 -11.01
C GLY A 109 4.85 -9.26 -12.25
N ALA A 110 4.37 -8.82 -13.42
CA ALA A 110 5.21 -8.66 -14.60
C ALA A 110 6.00 -7.35 -14.54
N THR A 111 7.27 -7.40 -14.92
CA THR A 111 8.07 -6.24 -15.30
C THR A 111 8.04 -6.14 -16.83
N VAL A 112 7.63 -4.98 -17.33
CA VAL A 112 7.38 -4.74 -18.75
C VAL A 112 8.28 -3.61 -19.21
N THR A 113 9.04 -3.87 -20.27
CA THR A 113 9.76 -2.84 -21.02
C THR A 113 8.90 -2.47 -22.22
N TYR A 114 8.50 -1.21 -22.30
CA TYR A 114 7.73 -0.68 -23.42
C TYR A 114 8.39 0.56 -24.01
N LYS A 115 8.09 0.80 -25.29
CA LYS A 115 8.54 1.97 -26.03
C LYS A 115 7.36 2.89 -26.29
N ASP A 116 7.54 4.18 -26.00
CA ASP A 116 6.52 5.19 -26.24
C ASP A 116 6.51 5.69 -27.71
N ALA A 117 5.61 6.62 -28.02
CA ALA A 117 5.48 7.17 -29.37
C ALA A 117 6.69 8.04 -29.79
N ALA A 118 7.48 8.55 -28.83
CA ALA A 118 8.72 9.29 -29.07
C ALA A 118 9.92 8.34 -29.27
N GLY A 119 9.73 7.04 -29.03
CA GLY A 119 10.75 6.03 -29.14
C GLY A 119 11.62 5.88 -27.89
N LEU A 120 11.18 6.41 -26.74
CA LEU A 120 11.86 6.20 -25.46
C LEU A 120 11.40 4.89 -24.83
N GLU A 121 12.34 4.17 -24.24
CA GLU A 121 12.08 2.94 -23.51
C GLU A 121 11.82 3.23 -22.03
N HIS A 122 10.78 2.59 -21.50
CA HIS A 122 10.34 2.71 -20.13
C HIS A 122 10.18 1.31 -19.54
N VAL A 123 10.57 1.15 -18.28
CA VAL A 123 10.45 -0.11 -17.54
C VAL A 123 9.45 0.10 -16.42
N VAL A 124 8.42 -0.75 -16.36
CA VAL A 124 7.39 -0.69 -15.32
C VAL A 124 7.08 -2.06 -14.76
N SER A 125 6.88 -2.15 -13.45
CA SER A 125 6.45 -3.38 -12.78
C SER A 125 5.01 -3.25 -12.29
N ILE A 126 4.18 -4.24 -12.62
CA ILE A 126 2.76 -4.25 -12.24
C ILE A 126 2.62 -4.87 -10.85
N VAL A 127 2.33 -4.02 -9.85
CA VAL A 127 2.26 -4.38 -8.43
C VAL A 127 0.90 -4.09 -7.80
N GLY A 128 0.76 -4.44 -6.51
CA GLY A 128 -0.40 -4.12 -5.69
C GLY A 128 -0.55 -2.62 -5.44
N ILE A 129 -1.75 -2.20 -5.02
CA ILE A 129 -2.02 -0.78 -4.67
C ILE A 129 -1.15 -0.34 -3.48
N ASP A 130 -0.78 -1.28 -2.59
CA ASP A 130 0.05 -1.00 -1.41
C ASP A 130 1.56 -0.94 -1.73
N GLU A 131 1.95 -1.21 -2.97
CA GLU A 131 3.35 -1.41 -3.39
C GLU A 131 3.79 -0.38 -4.45
N VAL A 132 2.91 0.57 -4.78
CA VAL A 132 3.15 1.57 -5.83
C VAL A 132 4.30 2.48 -5.46
N ASP A 133 5.21 2.67 -6.41
CA ASP A 133 6.37 3.55 -6.32
C ASP A 133 6.73 4.01 -7.74
N LEU A 134 6.32 5.22 -8.10
CA LEU A 134 6.49 5.75 -9.45
C LEU A 134 7.96 6.03 -9.78
N ASP A 135 8.78 6.34 -8.77
CA ASP A 135 10.21 6.61 -8.96
C ASP A 135 10.96 5.33 -9.36
N ARG A 136 10.44 4.16 -8.93
CA ARG A 136 10.96 2.82 -9.27
C ARG A 136 10.20 2.16 -10.44
N GLY A 137 9.25 2.86 -11.05
CA GLY A 137 8.42 2.31 -12.13
C GLY A 137 7.36 1.31 -11.66
N TYR A 138 7.05 1.25 -10.36
CA TYR A 138 6.07 0.33 -9.80
C TYR A 138 4.67 0.91 -9.90
N ILE A 139 3.88 0.34 -10.79
CA ILE A 139 2.53 0.81 -11.10
C ILE A 139 1.48 -0.13 -10.51
N SER A 140 0.38 0.43 -10.03
CA SER A 140 -0.75 -0.39 -9.60
C SER A 140 -1.33 -1.15 -10.79
N TRP A 141 -1.69 -2.41 -10.59
CA TRP A 141 -2.50 -3.18 -11.53
C TRP A 141 -3.84 -2.52 -11.90
N ARG A 142 -4.29 -1.53 -11.12
CA ARG A 142 -5.51 -0.74 -11.40
C ARG A 142 -5.26 0.51 -12.24
N SER A 143 -4.01 0.84 -12.54
CA SER A 143 -3.68 2.02 -13.33
C SER A 143 -4.14 1.88 -14.78
N PRO A 144 -4.47 2.99 -15.48
CA PRO A 144 -4.80 2.95 -16.91
C PRO A 144 -3.69 2.32 -17.75
N LEU A 145 -2.43 2.56 -17.38
CA LEU A 145 -1.26 1.96 -18.01
C LEU A 145 -1.23 0.44 -17.84
N ALA A 146 -1.36 -0.05 -16.60
CA ALA A 146 -1.38 -1.49 -16.35
C ALA A 146 -2.55 -2.17 -17.06
N ASN A 147 -3.73 -1.53 -17.13
CA ASN A 147 -4.89 -2.04 -17.85
C ASN A 147 -4.66 -2.11 -19.36
N ALA A 148 -3.94 -1.14 -19.95
CA ALA A 148 -3.59 -1.15 -21.37
C ALA A 148 -2.56 -2.24 -21.71
N LEU A 149 -1.61 -2.49 -20.79
CA LEU A 149 -0.58 -3.52 -20.93
C LEU A 149 -1.11 -4.95 -20.66
N MET A 150 -2.16 -5.08 -19.84
CA MET A 150 -2.67 -6.38 -19.40
C MET A 150 -3.03 -7.31 -20.57
N LYS A 151 -2.61 -8.57 -20.50
CA LYS A 151 -2.81 -9.63 -21.52
C LYS A 151 -2.09 -9.44 -22.85
N ALA A 152 -1.37 -8.34 -23.05
CA ALA A 152 -0.52 -8.17 -24.22
C ALA A 152 0.78 -8.99 -24.06
N SER A 153 1.49 -9.17 -25.16
CA SER A 153 2.71 -9.97 -25.27
C SER A 153 3.86 -9.12 -25.86
N PRO A 154 5.12 -9.53 -25.70
CA PRO A 154 6.25 -8.96 -26.43
C PRO A 154 5.96 -8.87 -27.93
N GLY A 155 6.20 -7.70 -28.53
CA GLY A 155 5.91 -7.38 -29.93
C GLY A 155 4.51 -6.80 -30.18
N ASP A 156 3.60 -6.83 -29.20
CA ASP A 156 2.27 -6.23 -29.35
C ASP A 156 2.33 -4.70 -29.22
N ARG A 157 1.40 -4.03 -29.90
CA ARG A 157 1.17 -2.59 -29.77
C ARG A 157 -0.17 -2.34 -29.08
N VAL A 158 -0.16 -1.53 -28.03
CA VAL A 158 -1.35 -1.20 -27.24
C VAL A 158 -1.59 0.31 -27.22
N ASP A 159 -2.85 0.71 -27.21
CA ASP A 159 -3.23 2.12 -27.14
C ASP A 159 -3.57 2.49 -25.69
N LEU A 160 -2.73 3.32 -25.07
CA LEU A 160 -2.99 3.94 -23.78
C LEU A 160 -3.91 5.15 -23.98
N ARG A 161 -5.14 5.03 -23.50
CA ARG A 161 -6.11 6.13 -23.50
C ARG A 161 -5.98 6.95 -22.22
N ALA A 162 -5.21 8.04 -22.27
CA ALA A 162 -5.24 9.05 -21.22
C ALA A 162 -6.31 10.11 -21.54
N PRO A 163 -6.90 10.80 -20.54
CA PRO A 163 -7.94 11.81 -20.75
C PRO A 163 -7.56 12.92 -21.75
N ALA A 164 -6.26 13.23 -21.86
CA ALA A 164 -5.75 14.29 -22.74
C ALA A 164 -5.24 13.77 -24.10
N LYS A 165 -4.83 12.50 -24.20
CA LYS A 165 -4.16 11.97 -25.40
C LYS A 165 -4.24 10.45 -25.42
N THR A 166 -4.45 9.89 -26.62
CA THR A 166 -4.19 8.46 -26.87
C THR A 166 -2.74 8.30 -27.31
N GLU A 167 -2.00 7.47 -26.61
CA GLU A 167 -0.61 7.16 -26.91
C GLU A 167 -0.46 5.70 -27.28
N ARG A 168 0.32 5.40 -28.33
CA ARG A 168 0.60 4.03 -28.74
C ARG A 168 1.90 3.58 -28.09
N LEU A 169 1.85 2.44 -27.41
CA LEU A 169 2.97 1.80 -26.76
C LEU A 169 3.31 0.51 -27.50
N GLU A 170 4.60 0.22 -27.65
CA GLU A 170 5.09 -1.04 -28.19
C GLU A 170 5.77 -1.83 -27.07
N ILE A 171 5.36 -3.08 -26.86
CA ILE A 171 5.91 -3.92 -25.80
C ILE A 171 7.16 -4.59 -26.34
N ILE A 172 8.29 -4.33 -25.69
CA ILE A 172 9.60 -4.85 -26.07
C ILE A 172 9.85 -6.18 -25.37
N GLU A 173 9.67 -6.19 -24.05
CA GLU A 173 10.02 -7.32 -23.20
C GLU A 173 9.06 -7.45 -22.02
N VAL A 174 8.86 -8.69 -21.58
CA VAL A 174 8.08 -9.02 -20.40
C VAL A 174 8.89 -10.02 -19.57
N GLU A 175 9.28 -9.62 -18.38
CA GLU A 175 10.06 -10.42 -17.44
C GLU A 175 9.24 -10.70 -16.17
N TYR A 176 9.38 -11.91 -15.66
CA TYR A 176 8.85 -12.33 -14.37
C TYR A 176 10.00 -12.63 -13.42
N ALA A 177 10.42 -11.60 -12.69
CA ALA A 177 11.48 -11.67 -11.69
C ALA A 177 10.97 -11.19 -10.32
N PRO A 178 11.66 -11.52 -9.22
CA PRO A 178 11.37 -10.93 -7.92
C PRO A 178 11.39 -9.41 -7.99
N ILE A 179 10.29 -8.75 -7.63
CA ILE A 179 10.21 -7.29 -7.58
C ILE A 179 10.78 -6.83 -6.23
N PRO A 180 11.93 -6.14 -6.19
CA PRO A 180 12.57 -5.79 -4.94
C PRO A 180 11.76 -4.71 -4.22
N MET A 181 11.27 -5.02 -3.02
CA MET A 181 10.62 -4.04 -2.15
C MET A 181 11.57 -3.64 -1.02
N ASP A 182 11.57 -2.36 -0.67
CA ASP A 182 12.32 -1.92 0.50
C ASP A 182 11.70 -2.51 1.77
N PRO A 183 12.52 -3.10 2.66
CA PRO A 183 12.02 -3.58 3.93
C PRO A 183 11.40 -2.41 4.71
N PHE A 184 10.46 -2.75 5.60
CA PHE A 184 9.93 -1.75 6.52
C PHE A 184 11.08 -1.14 7.33
N ARG A 185 11.12 0.20 7.38
CA ARG A 185 12.04 0.97 8.21
C ARG A 185 11.23 1.76 9.21
N GLU A 186 11.67 1.73 10.47
CA GLU A 186 11.03 2.51 11.52
C GLU A 186 11.08 4.01 11.17
N PRO A 187 9.95 4.73 11.23
CA PRO A 187 9.92 6.15 10.92
C PRO A 187 10.81 6.96 11.87
N LEU A 188 11.50 7.97 11.34
CA LEU A 188 12.21 8.95 12.15
C LEU A 188 11.22 9.65 13.10
N GLY A 189 11.56 9.72 14.38
CA GLY A 189 10.69 10.30 15.41
C GLY A 189 9.63 9.35 15.97
N ALA A 190 9.69 8.05 15.66
CA ALA A 190 8.90 7.08 16.40
C ALA A 190 9.28 7.11 17.90
N GLN A 191 8.26 7.09 18.78
CA GLN A 191 8.48 7.11 20.24
C GLN A 191 9.10 5.80 20.77
N SER A 192 9.41 4.85 19.89
CA SER A 192 10.02 3.55 20.17
C SER A 192 11.52 3.61 20.45
N THR A 193 12.15 4.78 20.51
CA THR A 193 13.58 4.92 20.84
C THR A 193 13.93 4.08 22.06
N PRO A 194 14.97 3.22 22.01
CA PRO A 194 15.33 2.42 23.16
C PRO A 194 15.64 3.36 24.32
N LYS A 195 15.03 3.09 25.47
CA LYS A 195 15.43 3.68 26.74
C LYS A 195 16.91 3.35 26.90
N VAL A 196 17.79 4.29 26.58
CA VAL A 196 19.23 4.17 26.84
C VAL A 196 19.33 3.80 28.31
N GLU A 197 19.86 2.60 28.59
CA GLU A 197 20.20 2.15 29.93
C GLU A 197 21.06 3.25 30.56
N ARG A 198 20.46 4.04 31.44
CA ARG A 198 21.20 4.88 32.36
C ARG A 198 21.55 4.00 33.54
N SER A 199 22.84 3.66 33.59
CA SER A 199 23.57 3.05 34.70
C SER A 199 23.34 3.78 36.02
#